data_AF-A0A7S1V615-F1
#
_entry.id   AF-A0A7S1V615-F1
#
_cell.length_a   1.000
_cell.length_b   1.000
_cell.length_c   1.000
_cell.angle_alpha   90.00
_cell.angle_beta   90.00
_cell.angle_gamma   90.00
#
_symmetry.space_group_name_H-M   'P 1'
#
loop_
_entity.id
_entity.type
_entity.pdbx_description
1 polymer ?
#
loop_
_entity_poly.entity_id
_entity_poly.type
_entity_poly.pdbx_seq_one_letter_code
_entity_poly.pdbx_strand_id
1 'polypeptide(L)'
;NIVNGAAGASWMFRDRGGRMIEAGESEVKSALDIFVKDLDIVYSEAKTLKSPIPIATSALQQFISGQGIGLGKKDDSQLVKVYENVTGVKVGQVGGPKIGGDEVGDFWCLEDGREEEILEVGMEPRHKVVINNEYVRALRVAFPSKDTTLAHRHAEDSLYFFLVE
;
A
#
# COMPACT_ATOMS: atom_id res chain seq x y z
N ASN A 1 4.01 7.73 6.20
CA ASN A 1 4.96 7.77 5.07
C ASN A 1 6.40 7.69 5.59
N ILE A 2 6.76 6.54 6.20
CA ILE A 2 7.98 6.39 7.02
C ILE A 2 9.23 6.23 6.14
N VAL A 3 9.13 5.39 5.09
CA VAL A 3 10.27 5.07 4.20
C VAL A 3 10.84 6.32 3.52
N ASN A 4 9.99 7.28 3.16
CA ASN A 4 10.40 8.53 2.52
C ASN A 4 11.27 9.45 3.39
N GLY A 5 11.22 9.29 4.72
CA GLY A 5 12.07 9.99 5.69
C GLY A 5 13.25 9.16 6.19
N ALA A 6 13.45 7.95 5.66
CA ALA A 6 14.49 7.02 6.10
C ALA A 6 15.49 6.71 4.98
N ALA A 7 16.51 5.88 5.28
CA ALA A 7 17.56 5.51 4.34
C ALA A 7 17.07 4.73 3.10
N GLY A 8 15.85 4.18 3.13
CA GLY A 8 15.21 3.52 1.99
C GLY A 8 14.60 4.48 0.95
N ALA A 9 14.65 5.79 1.19
CA ALA A 9 14.09 6.76 0.26
C ALA A 9 14.89 6.82 -1.07
N SER A 10 14.17 6.88 -2.17
CA SER A 10 14.73 7.20 -3.49
C SER A 10 13.71 7.98 -4.31
N TRP A 11 14.17 8.64 -5.37
CA TRP A 11 13.26 9.28 -6.33
C TRP A 11 12.31 8.25 -6.95
N MET A 12 12.83 7.07 -7.31
CA MET A 12 12.03 5.96 -7.83
C MET A 12 10.94 5.53 -6.84
N PHE A 13 11.27 5.32 -5.57
CA PHE A 13 10.28 4.91 -4.57
C PHE A 13 9.21 5.96 -4.35
N ARG A 14 9.59 7.24 -4.28
CA ARG A 14 8.65 8.36 -4.10
C ARG A 14 7.67 8.48 -5.26
N ASP A 15 8.14 8.31 -6.48
CA ASP A 15 7.31 8.46 -7.68
C ASP A 15 6.54 7.18 -8.03
N ARG A 16 7.23 6.04 -8.16
CA ARG A 16 6.61 4.77 -8.55
C ARG A 16 5.79 4.15 -7.42
N GLY A 17 6.21 4.31 -6.17
CA GLY A 17 5.55 3.70 -5.01
C GLY A 17 4.10 4.15 -4.84
N GLY A 18 3.80 5.44 -5.08
CA GLY A 18 2.42 5.93 -5.11
C GLY A 18 1.61 5.31 -6.25
N ARG A 19 2.20 5.22 -7.44
CA ARG A 19 1.55 4.65 -8.63
C ARG A 19 1.35 3.13 -8.54
N MET A 20 2.18 2.44 -7.76
CA MET A 20 2.02 1.01 -7.46
C MET A 20 0.76 0.71 -6.62
N ILE A 21 0.30 1.64 -5.78
CA ILE A 21 -0.86 1.47 -4.89
C ILE A 21 -2.11 2.21 -5.39
N GLU A 22 -2.02 2.98 -6.47
CA GLU A 22 -3.17 3.65 -7.07
C GLU A 22 -4.18 2.61 -7.60
N ALA A 23 -5.46 2.79 -7.25
CA ALA A 23 -6.52 1.94 -7.75
C ALA A 23 -6.74 2.18 -9.25
N GLY A 24 -6.77 1.09 -10.02
CA GLY A 24 -7.05 1.13 -11.47
C GLY A 24 -5.79 1.06 -12.34
N GLU A 25 -5.91 1.48 -13.60
CA GLU A 25 -4.77 1.58 -14.50
C GLU A 25 -4.10 2.95 -14.34
N SER A 26 -2.83 2.96 -13.90
CA SER A 26 -2.04 4.18 -13.81
C SER A 26 -1.78 4.76 -15.21
N GLU A 27 -1.71 6.10 -15.28
CA GLU A 27 -1.18 6.81 -16.44
C GLU A 27 0.21 6.26 -16.80
N VAL A 28 0.43 5.96 -18.09
CA VAL A 28 1.71 5.46 -18.59
C VAL A 28 2.70 6.62 -18.71
N LYS A 29 3.50 6.85 -17.66
CA LYS A 29 4.58 7.85 -17.66
C LYS A 29 5.86 7.28 -18.25
N SER A 30 6.08 5.98 -18.07
CA SER A 30 7.17 5.23 -18.72
C SER A 30 6.70 3.81 -18.94
N ALA A 31 6.82 3.29 -20.16
CA ALA A 31 6.41 1.92 -20.46
C ALA A 31 7.40 0.90 -19.87
N LEU A 32 6.88 -0.23 -19.39
CA LEU A 32 7.67 -1.33 -18.86
C LEU A 32 8.70 -1.85 -19.88
N ASP A 33 8.33 -1.90 -21.16
CA ASP A 33 9.22 -2.30 -22.27
C ASP A 33 10.50 -1.45 -22.39
N ILE A 34 10.47 -0.19 -21.94
CA ILE A 34 11.65 0.69 -21.95
C ILE A 34 12.71 0.16 -20.97
N PHE A 35 12.29 -0.31 -19.79
CA PHE A 35 13.20 -0.89 -18.80
C PHE A 35 13.82 -2.19 -19.28
N VAL A 36 13.07 -3.02 -19.99
CA VAL A 36 13.60 -4.25 -20.59
C VAL A 36 14.68 -3.89 -21.60
N LYS A 37 14.39 -2.97 -22.53
CA LYS A 37 15.35 -2.48 -23.52
C LYS A 37 16.62 -1.92 -22.86
N ASP A 38 16.49 -1.07 -21.85
CA ASP A 38 17.65 -0.44 -21.19
C ASP A 38 18.48 -1.47 -20.40
N LEU A 39 17.82 -2.37 -19.66
CA LEU A 39 18.52 -3.41 -18.89
C LEU A 39 19.17 -4.47 -19.79
N ASP A 40 18.61 -4.76 -20.98
CA ASP A 40 19.25 -5.61 -21.98
C ASP A 40 20.55 -5.01 -22.51
N ILE A 41 20.57 -3.68 -22.75
CA ILE A 41 21.81 -2.97 -23.15
C ILE A 41 22.85 -3.09 -22.03
N VAL A 42 22.46 -2.84 -20.77
CA VAL A 42 23.35 -2.97 -19.61
C VAL A 42 23.87 -4.40 -19.47
N TYR A 43 23.01 -5.41 -19.63
CA TYR A 43 23.39 -6.81 -19.55
C TYR A 43 24.37 -7.22 -20.65
N SER A 44 24.12 -6.78 -21.89
CA SER A 44 25.00 -7.02 -23.03
C SER A 44 26.40 -6.42 -22.80
N GLU A 45 26.46 -5.17 -22.34
CA GLU A 45 27.74 -4.50 -22.07
C GLU A 45 28.50 -5.14 -20.91
N ALA A 46 27.80 -5.48 -19.82
CA ALA A 46 28.41 -6.18 -18.68
C ALA A 46 29.01 -7.53 -19.09
N LYS A 47 28.35 -8.26 -20.00
CA LYS A 47 28.88 -9.51 -20.56
C LYS A 47 30.15 -9.29 -21.39
N THR A 48 30.18 -8.26 -22.23
CA THR A 48 31.37 -7.87 -23.02
C THR A 48 32.56 -7.55 -22.10
N LEU A 49 32.30 -6.80 -21.02
CA LEU A 49 33.31 -6.43 -20.02
C LEU A 49 33.63 -7.54 -19.01
N LYS A 50 32.92 -8.68 -19.05
CA LYS A 50 33.01 -9.76 -18.06
C LYS A 50 32.79 -9.27 -16.62
N SER A 51 31.89 -8.29 -16.45
CA SER A 51 31.58 -7.68 -15.17
C SER A 51 30.34 -8.31 -14.51
N PRO A 52 30.40 -8.72 -13.23
CA PRO A 52 29.24 -9.28 -12.53
C PRO A 52 28.24 -8.20 -12.12
N ILE A 53 26.98 -8.36 -12.52
CA ILE A 53 25.87 -7.41 -12.24
C ILE A 53 24.62 -8.10 -11.67
N PRO A 54 24.74 -8.91 -10.59
CA PRO A 54 23.66 -9.80 -10.14
C PRO A 54 22.33 -9.07 -9.87
N ILE A 55 22.37 -7.88 -9.26
CA ILE A 55 21.16 -7.10 -8.94
C ILE A 55 20.46 -6.63 -10.22
N ALA A 56 21.21 -6.13 -11.22
CA ALA A 56 20.63 -5.68 -12.48
C ALA A 56 20.08 -6.84 -13.31
N THR A 57 20.77 -7.99 -13.32
CA THR A 57 20.26 -9.21 -13.96
C THR A 57 18.99 -9.70 -13.29
N SER A 58 18.91 -9.71 -11.95
CA SER A 58 17.67 -10.05 -11.24
C SER A 58 16.54 -9.08 -11.59
N ALA A 59 16.81 -7.77 -11.64
CA ALA A 59 15.82 -6.78 -12.06
C ALA A 59 15.31 -7.05 -13.50
N LEU A 60 16.22 -7.30 -14.45
CA LEU A 60 15.87 -7.63 -15.83
C LEU A 60 14.92 -8.83 -15.91
N GLN A 61 15.16 -9.89 -15.14
CA GLN A 61 14.27 -11.06 -15.12
C GLN A 61 12.86 -10.74 -14.61
N GLN A 62 12.71 -9.83 -13.66
CA GLN A 62 11.39 -9.37 -13.21
C GLN A 62 10.69 -8.58 -14.31
N PHE A 63 11.41 -7.70 -15.00
CA PHE A 63 10.85 -6.94 -16.12
C PHE A 63 10.46 -7.85 -17.30
N ILE A 64 11.25 -8.85 -17.66
CA ILE A 64 10.89 -9.88 -18.65
C ILE A 64 9.64 -10.65 -18.21
N SER A 65 9.55 -11.01 -16.93
CA SER A 65 8.34 -11.66 -16.38
C SER A 65 7.11 -10.75 -16.52
N GLY A 66 7.26 -9.46 -16.27
CA GLY A 66 6.22 -8.44 -16.48
C GLY A 66 5.76 -8.36 -17.93
N GLN A 67 6.68 -8.35 -18.89
CA GLN A 67 6.33 -8.44 -20.31
C GLN A 67 5.56 -9.72 -20.63
N GLY A 68 6.00 -10.86 -20.09
CA GLY A 68 5.39 -12.17 -20.31
C GLY A 68 3.93 -12.25 -19.86
N ILE A 69 3.54 -11.46 -18.85
CA ILE A 69 2.14 -11.33 -18.40
C ILE A 69 1.40 -10.13 -19.01
N GLY A 70 1.91 -9.55 -20.10
CA GLY A 70 1.23 -8.53 -20.89
C GLY A 70 1.37 -7.09 -20.38
N LEU A 71 2.33 -6.81 -19.48
CA LEU A 71 2.52 -5.46 -18.91
C LEU A 71 3.43 -4.56 -19.76
N GLY A 72 3.96 -5.03 -20.90
CA GLY A 72 4.99 -4.31 -21.66
C GLY A 72 4.63 -2.85 -22.00
N LYS A 73 3.39 -2.60 -22.44
CA LYS A 73 2.86 -1.25 -22.76
C LYS A 73 2.27 -0.52 -21.54
N LYS A 74 2.21 -1.17 -20.39
CA LYS A 74 1.73 -0.56 -19.15
C LYS A 74 2.86 0.21 -18.50
N ASP A 75 2.49 1.05 -17.54
CA ASP A 75 3.44 1.84 -16.78
C ASP A 75 4.45 0.97 -16.01
N ASP A 76 5.68 1.44 -15.88
CA ASP A 76 6.78 0.75 -15.20
C ASP A 76 6.47 0.39 -13.74
N SER A 77 5.65 1.21 -13.05
CA SER A 77 5.18 0.92 -11.69
C SER A 77 4.36 -0.38 -11.62
N GLN A 78 3.74 -0.80 -12.72
CA GLN A 78 2.90 -1.99 -12.76
C GLN A 78 3.70 -3.30 -12.66
N LEU A 79 5.04 -3.23 -12.68
CA LEU A 79 5.91 -4.36 -12.36
C LEU A 79 5.56 -5.00 -11.00
N VAL A 80 5.00 -4.24 -10.06
CA VAL A 80 4.52 -4.75 -8.76
C VAL A 80 3.62 -5.98 -8.92
N LYS A 81 2.81 -6.05 -9.99
CA LYS A 81 1.91 -7.18 -10.30
C LYS A 81 2.62 -8.51 -10.52
N VAL A 82 3.89 -8.50 -10.93
CA VAL A 82 4.71 -9.71 -11.00
C VAL A 82 4.88 -10.32 -9.61
N TYR A 83 5.19 -9.50 -8.61
CA TYR A 83 5.33 -9.94 -7.22
C TYR A 83 4.00 -10.34 -6.61
N GLU A 84 2.92 -9.60 -6.90
CA GLU A 84 1.58 -9.98 -6.46
C GLU A 84 1.15 -11.35 -7.00
N ASN A 85 1.46 -11.65 -8.27
CA ASN A 85 1.11 -12.92 -8.87
C ASN A 85 1.88 -14.10 -8.25
N VAL A 86 3.14 -13.87 -7.86
CA VAL A 86 3.96 -14.91 -7.19
C VAL A 86 3.52 -15.13 -5.75
N THR A 87 3.15 -14.06 -5.04
CA THR A 87 2.84 -14.11 -3.60
C THR A 87 1.36 -14.36 -3.30
N GLY A 88 0.47 -14.06 -4.25
CA GLY A 88 -0.97 -14.01 -4.03
C GLY A 88 -1.44 -12.80 -3.21
N VAL A 89 -0.55 -11.89 -2.83
CA VAL A 89 -0.85 -10.71 -2.01
C VAL A 89 -0.90 -9.47 -2.88
N LYS A 90 -2.00 -8.71 -2.83
CA LYS A 90 -2.14 -7.44 -3.54
C LYS A 90 -1.56 -6.29 -2.75
N VAL A 91 -0.79 -5.45 -3.43
CA VAL A 91 -0.23 -4.22 -2.87
C VAL A 91 -1.29 -3.12 -2.94
N GLY A 92 -1.49 -2.39 -1.84
CA GLY A 92 -2.52 -1.35 -1.76
C GLY A 92 -3.93 -1.85 -1.39
N GLN A 93 -4.16 -3.16 -1.29
CA GLN A 93 -5.32 -3.66 -0.54
C GLN A 93 -5.06 -3.48 0.95
N VAL A 94 -5.87 -2.62 1.59
CA VAL A 94 -6.12 -2.70 3.02
C VAL A 94 -7.18 -3.81 3.17
N GLY A 95 -6.87 -4.84 3.96
CA GLY A 95 -7.74 -6.00 4.14
C GLY A 95 -7.28 -7.22 3.32
N GLY A 96 -6.72 -8.20 4.01
CA GLY A 96 -6.53 -9.55 3.49
C GLY A 96 -7.88 -10.28 3.31
N PRO A 97 -7.90 -11.62 3.16
CA PRO A 97 -9.16 -12.37 3.18
C PRO A 97 -10.01 -11.97 4.40
N LYS A 98 -11.34 -11.95 4.25
CA LYS A 98 -12.26 -11.69 5.36
C LYS A 98 -12.05 -12.72 6.46
N ILE A 99 -11.25 -12.39 7.46
CA ILE A 99 -11.01 -13.20 8.64
C ILE A 99 -11.94 -12.64 9.72
N GLY A 100 -12.76 -13.51 10.31
CA GLY A 100 -13.50 -13.15 11.51
C GLY A 100 -12.53 -13.09 12.69
N GLY A 101 -12.54 -12.00 13.45
CA GLY A 101 -11.61 -11.78 14.55
C GLY A 101 -11.75 -10.41 15.21
N ASP A 102 -10.78 -10.07 16.05
CA ASP A 102 -10.80 -8.91 16.94
C ASP A 102 -9.66 -7.90 16.57
N GLU A 103 -8.99 -8.09 15.44
CA GLU A 103 -7.87 -7.25 14.98
C GLU A 103 -8.29 -6.21 13.93
N VAL A 104 -7.50 -5.14 13.77
CA VAL A 104 -7.75 -4.14 12.72
C VAL A 104 -7.65 -4.81 11.34
N GLY A 105 -8.70 -4.68 10.54
CA GLY A 105 -8.86 -5.33 9.24
C GLY A 105 -9.62 -6.66 9.28
N ASP A 106 -9.92 -7.20 10.47
CA ASP A 106 -10.87 -8.31 10.62
C ASP A 106 -12.31 -7.82 10.44
N PHE A 107 -13.24 -8.76 10.23
CA PHE A 107 -14.66 -8.46 10.17
C PHE A 107 -15.36 -8.88 11.47
N TRP A 108 -16.08 -7.93 12.06
CA TRP A 108 -16.96 -8.13 13.19
C TRP A 108 -18.39 -8.40 12.71
N CYS A 109 -18.96 -9.54 13.08
CA CYS A 109 -20.36 -9.85 12.84
C CYS A 109 -21.23 -9.27 13.95
N LEU A 110 -22.10 -8.33 13.61
CA LEU A 110 -23.12 -7.79 14.50
C LEU A 110 -24.21 -8.84 14.79
N GLU A 111 -24.95 -8.66 15.89
CA GLU A 111 -26.05 -9.55 16.28
C GLU A 111 -27.17 -9.65 15.22
N ASP A 112 -27.30 -8.64 14.36
CA ASP A 112 -28.26 -8.60 13.25
C ASP A 112 -27.72 -9.22 11.95
N GLY A 113 -26.52 -9.80 11.98
CA GLY A 113 -25.87 -10.46 10.84
C GLY A 113 -25.16 -9.51 9.87
N ARG A 114 -25.11 -8.21 10.15
CA ARG A 114 -24.27 -7.28 9.38
C ARG A 114 -22.79 -7.48 9.72
N GLU A 115 -21.92 -7.38 8.72
CA GLU A 115 -20.47 -7.41 8.90
C GLU A 115 -19.92 -5.98 8.86
N GLU A 116 -19.09 -5.63 9.84
CA GLU A 116 -18.33 -4.37 9.87
C GLU A 116 -16.84 -4.68 9.91
N GLU A 117 -16.04 -4.00 9.08
CA GLU A 117 -14.58 -4.09 9.17
C GLU A 117 -14.10 -3.35 10.43
N ILE A 118 -13.25 -3.98 11.23
CA ILE A 118 -12.64 -3.36 12.40
C ILE A 118 -11.59 -2.35 11.92
N LEU A 119 -11.84 -1.08 12.14
CA LEU A 119 -10.93 0.01 11.75
C LEU A 119 -9.97 0.39 12.88
N GLU A 120 -8.84 1.00 12.53
CA GLU A 120 -8.10 1.82 13.50
C GLU A 120 -8.95 3.05 13.84
N VAL A 121 -9.04 3.45 15.11
CA VAL A 121 -9.95 4.52 15.54
C VAL A 121 -9.76 5.81 14.72
N GLY A 122 -8.53 6.18 14.36
CA GLY A 122 -8.25 7.35 13.54
C GLY A 122 -8.76 7.27 12.09
N MET A 123 -9.10 6.08 11.60
CA MET A 123 -9.57 5.81 10.24
C MET A 123 -11.10 5.73 10.12
N GLU A 124 -11.84 5.77 11.24
CA GLU A 124 -13.31 5.88 11.17
C GLU A 124 -13.68 7.20 10.48
N PRO A 125 -14.52 7.21 9.43
CA PRO A 125 -14.84 8.42 8.65
C PRO A 125 -15.43 9.58 9.47
N ARG A 126 -16.05 9.27 10.60
CA ARG A 126 -16.64 10.24 11.52
C ARG A 126 -15.62 10.87 12.48
N HIS A 127 -14.42 10.27 12.61
CA HIS A 127 -13.35 10.75 13.46
C HIS A 127 -12.48 11.77 12.72
N LYS A 128 -12.70 13.06 13.03
CA LYS A 128 -11.92 14.14 12.43
C LYS A 128 -10.67 14.37 13.26
N VAL A 129 -9.51 13.98 12.74
CA VAL A 129 -8.22 14.32 13.34
C VAL A 129 -8.07 15.85 13.38
N VAL A 130 -7.98 16.41 14.58
CA VAL A 130 -7.80 17.86 14.80
C VAL A 130 -6.39 18.20 15.28
N ILE A 131 -5.69 17.25 15.90
CA ILE A 131 -4.27 17.36 16.28
C ILE A 131 -3.59 16.02 15.96
N ASN A 132 -2.41 16.05 15.37
CA ASN A 132 -1.60 14.85 15.13
C ASN A 132 -0.11 15.20 15.18
N ASN A 133 0.59 14.73 16.20
CA ASN A 133 2.04 14.83 16.33
C ASN A 133 2.61 13.54 16.96
N GLU A 134 3.91 13.53 17.26
CA GLU A 134 4.62 12.37 17.82
C GLU A 134 4.06 11.90 19.18
N TYR A 135 3.44 12.78 19.95
CA TYR A 135 2.99 12.51 21.32
C TYR A 135 1.48 12.42 21.47
N VAL A 136 0.73 13.10 20.58
CA VAL A 136 -0.72 13.29 20.74
C VAL A 136 -1.43 13.22 19.40
N ARG A 137 -2.49 12.42 19.36
CA ARG A 137 -3.54 12.48 18.36
C ARG A 137 -4.85 12.85 19.04
N ALA A 138 -5.47 13.95 18.62
CA ALA A 138 -6.79 14.36 19.09
C ALA A 138 -7.80 14.21 17.96
N LEU A 139 -8.91 13.53 18.25
CA LEU A 139 -10.02 13.30 17.34
C LEU A 139 -11.21 14.12 17.81
N ARG A 140 -11.77 14.96 16.93
CA ARG A 140 -13.08 15.58 17.15
C ARG A 140 -14.14 14.69 16.56
N VAL A 141 -15.09 14.33 17.41
CA VAL A 141 -16.13 13.35 17.10
C VAL A 141 -17.48 13.90 17.52
N ALA A 142 -18.51 13.69 16.70
CA ALA A 142 -19.88 14.12 16.99
C ALA A 142 -20.85 13.03 16.53
N PHE A 143 -21.75 12.62 17.43
CA PHE A 143 -22.76 11.60 17.19
C PHE A 143 -24.13 12.06 17.67
N PRO A 144 -25.22 11.77 16.93
CA PRO A 144 -26.58 11.86 17.44
C PRO A 144 -26.81 10.92 18.64
N SER A 145 -27.82 11.21 19.46
CA SER A 145 -28.21 10.31 20.54
C SER A 145 -28.56 8.92 19.99
N LYS A 146 -28.02 7.87 20.63
CA LYS A 146 -28.19 6.44 20.28
C LYS A 146 -27.49 5.98 19.00
N ASP A 147 -26.62 6.80 18.42
CA ASP A 147 -25.71 6.39 17.34
C ASP A 147 -24.48 5.69 17.96
N THR A 148 -24.12 4.53 17.41
CA THR A 148 -22.94 3.76 17.83
C THR A 148 -21.82 3.95 16.80
N THR A 149 -20.58 4.04 17.29
CA THR A 149 -19.39 3.99 16.44
C THR A 149 -19.30 2.67 15.71
N LEU A 150 -18.59 2.64 14.58
CA LEU A 150 -18.22 1.38 13.93
C LEU A 150 -17.32 0.57 14.86
N ALA A 151 -17.24 -0.74 14.66
CA ALA A 151 -16.23 -1.57 15.30
C ALA A 151 -14.82 -1.00 15.03
N HIS A 152 -14.06 -0.71 16.08
CA HIS A 152 -12.71 -0.16 15.96
C HIS A 152 -11.81 -0.62 17.10
N ARG A 153 -10.50 -0.63 16.83
CA ARG A 153 -9.46 -0.94 17.81
C ARG A 153 -8.55 0.26 18.03
N HIS A 154 -8.01 0.32 19.24
CA HIS A 154 -7.04 1.32 19.67
C HIS A 154 -5.64 0.73 19.55
N ALA A 155 -4.84 1.29 18.64
CA ALA A 155 -3.44 0.89 18.52
C ALA A 155 -2.61 1.34 19.73
N GLU A 156 -3.08 2.37 20.46
CA GLU A 156 -2.39 3.00 21.58
C GLU A 156 -3.38 3.31 22.72
N ASP A 157 -2.86 3.48 23.95
CA ASP A 157 -3.66 3.89 25.10
C ASP A 157 -4.39 5.20 24.82
N SER A 158 -5.71 5.20 25.03
CA SER A 158 -6.59 6.30 24.64
C SER A 158 -7.32 6.89 25.86
N LEU A 159 -7.42 8.23 25.92
CA LEU A 159 -8.18 8.96 26.93
C LEU A 159 -9.32 9.74 26.25
N TYR A 160 -10.54 9.62 26.79
CA TYR A 160 -11.73 10.24 26.23
C TYR A 160 -12.23 11.38 27.11
N PHE A 161 -12.55 12.50 26.48
CA PHE A 161 -13.23 13.62 27.10
C PHE A 161 -14.58 13.81 26.41
N PHE A 162 -15.65 13.66 27.17
CA PHE A 162 -17.01 13.88 26.69
C PHE A 162 -17.45 15.28 27.12
N LEU A 163 -17.75 16.13 26.14
CA LEU A 163 -18.40 17.41 26.37
C LEU A 163 -19.90 17.18 26.16
N VAL A 164 -20.66 17.30 27.23
CA VAL A 164 -22.12 17.23 27.19
C VAL A 164 -22.63 18.66 27.07
N GLU A 165 -23.30 18.99 25.96
CA GLU A 165 -24.12 20.20 25.81
C GLU A 165 -25.59 19.87 26.12
#